data_AF-A0A8T1RNG9-F1
#
_entry.id   AF-A0A8T1RNG9-F1
#
_cell.length_a   1.000
_cell.length_b   1.000
_cell.length_c   1.000
_cell.angle_alpha   90.00
_cell.angle_beta   90.00
_cell.angle_gamma   90.00
#
_symmetry.space_group_name_H-M   'P 1'
#
loop_
_entity.id
_entity.type
_entity.pdbx_description
1 polymer ?
#
loop_
_entity_poly.entity_id
_entity_poly.type
_entity_poly.pdbx_seq_one_letter_code
_entity_poly.pdbx_strand_id
1 'polypeptide(L)'
;MEILLTPSPFPSWLKTSSSTPPILLGTQAPVINVDDITPSANFSSPFCILKQISCKMDCNAPGEVNAHETTLSILRMLSDYSWDARAVMTLAAFAFGFGEFWFLVQLQSSDQLAKSVASLKQIPVLVGRIQFQKHQQAFTELINLIKGTMEVIRSIFELEKLPNYGRENVPALSNALDHIPIYVYWVIRTVAGCSTQMTRITGDEQQAVDDLSSLAYNLDHNLNNLKMQLNICKQQIEATETEAYQILENQFQTHATITEVIKALCYGKSNMQLLIDGSTEVNFDILKHKYVLLLISGPDVSENDLLTLKQLHQEIGNRGKIVWIPIVGQATIDMERKFRSHGSEVPLYIVHKFSPIPGIKFIKEEWHFRHEALVVVINPKVRVEQCILVEQIKDINSFPCFRKKKIDVLLDGISRCACHCLCVHVRT
;
A
#
# COMPACT_ATOMS: atom_id res chain seq x y z
N MET A 1 5.50 -6.20 -25.23
CA MET A 1 6.66 -7.01 -24.80
C MET A 1 6.34 -7.44 -23.38
N GLU A 2 5.84 -8.65 -23.25
CA GLU A 2 5.17 -9.20 -22.06
C GLU A 2 6.12 -9.39 -20.88
N ILE A 3 5.68 -9.06 -19.66
CA ILE A 3 6.25 -9.58 -18.42
C ILE A 3 5.15 -10.39 -17.74
N LEU A 4 5.26 -11.71 -17.88
CA LEU A 4 4.45 -12.71 -17.18
C LEU A 4 4.86 -12.71 -15.70
N LEU A 5 3.92 -12.38 -14.81
CA LEU A 5 4.05 -12.57 -13.37
C LEU A 5 3.66 -14.00 -13.02
N THR A 6 4.64 -14.83 -12.65
CA THR A 6 4.41 -16.09 -11.94
C THR A 6 4.52 -15.86 -10.42
N PRO A 7 3.73 -16.57 -9.60
CA PRO A 7 3.79 -16.43 -8.14
C PRO A 7 4.97 -17.23 -7.58
N SER A 8 5.85 -16.58 -6.82
CA SER A 8 6.95 -17.24 -6.09
C SER A 8 6.43 -18.02 -4.86
N PRO A 9 6.99 -19.20 -4.53
CA PRO A 9 6.54 -20.04 -3.43
C PRO A 9 7.13 -19.61 -2.08
N PHE A 10 6.37 -19.84 -1.00
CA PHE A 10 6.77 -19.68 0.40
C PHE A 10 8.01 -20.51 0.77
N PRO A 11 8.95 -20.01 1.63
CA PRO A 11 10.04 -20.82 2.16
C PRO A 11 9.61 -21.81 3.27
N SER A 12 10.12 -23.02 3.21
CA SER A 12 9.70 -24.24 3.93
C SER A 12 10.39 -24.52 5.28
N TRP A 13 10.73 -23.51 6.09
CA TRP A 13 11.54 -23.71 7.31
C TRP A 13 10.75 -24.07 8.59
N LEU A 14 9.49 -24.52 8.47
CA LEU A 14 8.62 -24.84 9.60
C LEU A 14 8.56 -26.35 9.96
N LYS A 15 9.67 -27.09 9.85
CA LYS A 15 9.73 -28.47 10.38
C LYS A 15 10.82 -28.63 11.44
N THR A 16 10.36 -28.75 12.67
CA THR A 16 11.12 -29.19 13.85
C THR A 16 11.39 -30.69 13.76
N SER A 17 12.64 -31.11 14.00
CA SER A 17 12.93 -32.46 14.48
C SER A 17 14.20 -32.47 15.33
N SER A 18 14.07 -33.11 16.48
CA SER A 18 15.01 -33.33 17.57
C SER A 18 16.11 -34.34 17.26
N SER A 19 17.37 -34.03 17.63
CA SER A 19 18.34 -34.98 18.19
C SER A 19 19.62 -34.26 18.67
N THR A 20 20.21 -34.76 19.74
CA THR A 20 21.42 -34.27 20.44
C THR A 20 22.73 -34.50 19.63
N PRO A 21 23.83 -33.76 19.91
CA PRO A 21 24.94 -33.61 18.97
C PRO A 21 26.12 -34.55 19.25
N PRO A 22 26.94 -34.91 18.24
CA PRO A 22 28.35 -35.22 18.45
C PRO A 22 29.23 -34.00 18.13
N ILE A 23 30.23 -33.83 18.98
CA ILE A 23 31.31 -32.84 18.95
C ILE A 23 32.12 -32.99 17.65
N LEU A 24 32.38 -31.90 16.92
CA LEU A 24 33.52 -31.78 15.99
C LEU A 24 33.90 -30.33 15.68
N LEU A 25 35.21 -30.17 15.48
CA LEU A 25 36.02 -29.00 15.14
C LEU A 25 35.40 -28.01 14.14
N GLY A 26 35.70 -26.72 14.37
CA GLY A 26 35.79 -25.70 13.33
C GLY A 26 34.45 -25.13 12.86
N THR A 27 33.86 -24.20 13.60
CA THR A 27 32.72 -23.43 13.11
C THR A 27 33.17 -22.00 12.85
N GLN A 28 33.23 -21.65 11.56
CA GLN A 28 33.18 -20.26 11.10
C GLN A 28 31.89 -19.63 11.63
N ALA A 29 31.90 -18.31 11.85
CA ALA A 29 30.69 -17.55 12.16
C ALA A 29 29.59 -17.88 11.13
N PRO A 30 28.29 -17.78 11.48
CA PRO A 30 27.22 -18.11 10.55
C PRO A 30 27.39 -17.24 9.29
N VAL A 31 27.79 -17.88 8.19
CA VAL A 31 27.76 -17.25 6.87
C VAL A 31 26.28 -17.14 6.55
N ILE A 32 25.73 -15.95 6.75
CA ILE A 32 24.42 -15.59 6.19
C ILE A 32 24.62 -15.71 4.68
N ASN A 33 23.91 -16.65 4.04
CA ASN A 33 23.96 -16.81 2.60
C ASN A 33 23.30 -15.57 1.97
N VAL A 34 24.11 -14.60 1.55
CA VAL A 34 23.67 -13.36 0.89
C VAL A 34 23.56 -13.61 -0.62
N ASP A 35 22.68 -14.53 -1.00
CA ASP A 35 22.27 -14.64 -2.39
C ASP A 35 20.84 -14.07 -2.48
N ASP A 36 20.67 -13.09 -3.37
CA ASP A 36 19.43 -12.34 -3.74
C ASP A 36 19.14 -10.96 -3.11
N ILE A 37 20.15 -10.09 -2.93
CA ILE A 37 19.89 -8.62 -2.92
C ILE A 37 21.00 -7.89 -3.67
N THR A 38 20.98 -7.92 -5.01
CA THR A 38 21.74 -6.94 -5.80
C THR A 38 20.98 -5.61 -5.81
N PRO A 39 21.56 -4.49 -5.33
CA PRO A 39 20.93 -3.19 -5.44
C PRO A 39 20.67 -2.85 -6.91
N SER A 40 19.56 -2.19 -7.22
CA SER A 40 19.28 -1.76 -8.58
C SER A 40 20.39 -0.82 -9.08
N ALA A 41 20.69 -0.87 -10.39
CA ALA A 41 21.74 -0.03 -10.99
C ALA A 41 21.54 1.49 -10.79
N ASN A 42 20.33 1.91 -10.38
CA ASN A 42 19.94 3.30 -10.14
C ASN A 42 19.87 3.67 -8.65
N PHE A 43 20.29 2.80 -7.73
CA PHE A 43 20.23 3.09 -6.30
C PHE A 43 21.23 4.19 -5.92
N SER A 44 20.72 5.34 -5.51
CA SER A 44 21.51 6.39 -4.88
C SER A 44 21.35 6.31 -3.37
N SER A 45 22.43 5.96 -2.68
CA SER A 45 22.42 5.89 -1.21
C SER A 45 22.31 7.28 -0.60
N PRO A 46 21.43 7.52 0.38
CA PRO A 46 21.36 8.78 1.13
C PRO A 46 22.51 8.87 2.16
N PHE A 47 23.74 8.62 1.71
CA PHE A 47 24.93 8.40 2.51
C PHE A 47 25.22 9.54 3.49
N CYS A 48 25.11 10.79 3.05
CA CYS A 48 25.37 11.95 3.91
C CYS A 48 24.42 11.99 5.11
N ILE A 49 23.14 11.70 4.90
CA ILE A 49 22.12 11.70 5.97
C ILE A 49 22.36 10.52 6.91
N LEU A 50 22.59 9.32 6.37
CA LEU A 50 22.89 8.13 7.18
C LEU A 50 24.12 8.37 8.08
N LYS A 51 25.17 8.99 7.52
CA LYS A 51 26.37 9.33 8.29
C LYS A 51 26.09 10.36 9.38
N GLN A 52 25.29 11.39 9.11
CA GLN A 52 24.90 12.36 10.12
C GLN A 52 24.10 11.73 11.27
N ILE A 53 23.16 10.82 10.94
CA ILE A 53 22.40 10.08 11.95
C ILE A 53 23.32 9.20 12.78
N SER A 54 24.23 8.43 12.15
CA SER A 54 25.23 7.61 12.84
C SER A 54 26.05 8.46 13.81
N CYS A 55 26.62 9.58 13.35
CA CYS A 55 27.36 10.49 14.22
C CYS A 55 26.50 10.99 15.39
N LYS A 56 25.20 11.18 15.20
CA LYS A 56 24.31 11.61 16.29
C LYS A 56 24.04 10.52 17.33
N MET A 57 24.15 9.25 16.94
CA MET A 57 24.10 8.12 17.85
C MET A 57 25.47 7.86 18.53
N ASP A 58 26.57 8.15 17.83
CA ASP A 58 27.94 7.83 18.27
C ASP A 58 28.59 8.93 19.13
N CYS A 59 28.25 10.21 18.94
CA CYS A 59 28.99 11.36 19.51
C CYS A 59 28.53 11.82 20.91
N ASN A 60 27.97 10.96 21.75
CA ASN A 60 27.54 11.37 23.10
C ASN A 60 28.65 11.17 24.14
N ALA A 61 28.91 12.18 24.98
CA ALA A 61 29.90 12.11 26.05
C ALA A 61 29.48 11.14 27.16
N PRO A 62 30.42 10.43 27.82
CA PRO A 62 30.11 9.54 28.92
C PRO A 62 29.48 10.32 30.09
N GLY A 63 28.24 9.95 30.45
CA GLY A 63 27.50 10.53 31.57
C GLY A 63 26.26 11.36 31.20
N GLU A 64 26.04 11.69 29.92
CA GLU A 64 24.96 12.59 29.47
C GLU A 64 23.98 11.94 28.46
N VAL A 65 24.01 10.61 28.33
CA VAL A 65 23.26 9.93 27.25
C VAL A 65 21.79 9.76 27.58
N ASN A 66 20.97 10.74 27.22
CA ASN A 66 19.52 10.55 27.17
C ASN A 66 19.14 9.99 25.78
N ALA A 67 18.87 8.69 25.68
CA ALA A 67 18.36 8.06 24.45
C ALA A 67 17.13 8.79 23.88
N HIS A 68 16.36 9.45 24.75
CA HIS A 68 15.26 10.33 24.36
C HIS A 68 15.72 11.56 23.57
N GLU A 69 16.77 12.27 24.00
CA GLU A 69 17.25 13.48 23.31
C GLU A 69 17.85 13.16 21.95
N THR A 70 18.61 12.06 21.87
CA THR A 70 19.10 11.54 20.59
C THR A 70 17.93 11.22 19.65
N THR A 71 16.88 10.57 20.17
CA THR A 71 15.66 10.27 19.42
C THR A 71 14.99 11.54 18.88
N LEU A 72 14.80 12.55 19.72
CA LEU A 72 14.21 13.83 19.31
C LEU A 72 15.07 14.55 18.28
N SER A 73 16.40 14.51 18.41
CA SER A 73 17.32 15.08 17.43
C SER A 73 17.18 14.40 16.06
N ILE A 74 17.13 13.07 16.02
CA ILE A 74 16.97 12.31 14.77
C ILE A 74 15.60 12.60 14.15
N LEU A 75 14.53 12.64 14.95
CA LEU A 75 13.18 12.97 14.46
C LEU A 75 13.11 14.38 13.86
N ARG A 76 13.83 15.36 14.44
CA ARG A 76 13.92 16.71 13.87
C ARG A 76 14.71 16.74 12.56
N MET A 77 15.82 15.99 12.49
CA MET A 77 16.62 15.90 11.26
C MET A 77 15.84 15.28 10.09
N LEU A 78 14.89 14.39 10.40
CA LEU A 78 14.08 13.68 9.42
C LEU A 78 12.64 14.24 9.34
N SER A 79 12.43 15.51 9.70
CA SER A 79 11.10 16.14 9.73
C SER A 79 10.34 16.05 8.41
N ASP A 80 11.07 16.13 7.31
CA ASP A 80 10.49 16.18 5.96
C ASP A 80 10.21 14.78 5.40
N TYR A 81 10.64 13.74 6.12
CA TYR A 81 10.41 12.34 5.77
C TYR A 81 9.15 11.81 6.43
N SER A 82 8.49 10.87 5.75
CA SER A 82 7.38 10.08 6.28
C SER A 82 7.82 9.24 7.49
N TRP A 83 6.89 8.87 8.35
CA TRP A 83 7.19 8.19 9.62
C TRP A 83 7.89 6.83 9.41
N ASP A 84 7.44 6.04 8.45
CA ASP A 84 8.07 4.79 8.01
C ASP A 84 9.52 5.03 7.55
N ALA A 85 9.76 6.06 6.73
CA ALA A 85 11.09 6.43 6.27
C ALA A 85 12.01 6.86 7.42
N ARG A 86 11.51 7.57 8.44
CA ARG A 86 12.29 7.91 9.64
C ARG A 86 12.82 6.68 10.37
N ALA A 87 11.96 5.67 10.53
CA ALA A 87 12.32 4.42 11.18
C ALA A 87 13.37 3.65 10.36
N VAL A 88 13.16 3.51 9.06
CA VAL A 88 14.08 2.81 8.15
C VAL A 88 15.43 3.51 8.06
N MET A 89 15.46 4.84 7.91
CA MET A 89 16.70 5.63 7.83
C MET A 89 17.53 5.51 9.11
N THR A 90 16.87 5.52 10.27
CA THR A 90 17.55 5.35 11.56
C THR A 90 18.16 3.96 11.70
N LEU A 91 17.38 2.91 11.38
CA LEU A 91 17.88 1.53 11.42
C LEU A 91 19.02 1.31 10.42
N ALA A 92 18.92 1.90 9.22
CA ALA A 92 19.96 1.83 8.20
C ALA A 92 21.25 2.55 8.65
N ALA A 93 21.15 3.70 9.29
CA ALA A 93 22.30 4.41 9.85
C ALA A 93 23.00 3.60 10.94
N PHE A 94 22.22 2.94 11.82
CA PHE A 94 22.77 2.02 12.81
C PHE A 94 23.45 0.82 12.17
N ALA A 95 22.79 0.17 11.19
CA ALA A 95 23.35 -0.96 10.47
C ALA A 95 24.65 -0.59 9.73
N PHE A 96 24.74 0.63 9.20
CA PHE A 96 25.94 1.16 8.59
C PHE A 96 27.10 1.25 9.59
N GLY A 97 26.90 1.89 10.75
CA GLY A 97 27.92 1.98 11.80
C GLY A 97 28.29 0.61 12.40
N PHE A 98 27.29 -0.23 12.67
CA PHE A 98 27.47 -1.58 13.21
C PHE A 98 28.21 -2.50 12.23
N GLY A 99 27.89 -2.40 10.94
CA GLY A 99 28.57 -3.14 9.88
C GLY A 99 30.05 -2.79 9.78
N GLU A 100 30.38 -1.49 9.81
CA GLU A 100 31.77 -1.03 9.85
C GLU A 100 32.52 -1.55 11.08
N PHE A 101 31.87 -1.52 12.25
CA PHE A 101 32.44 -2.09 13.47
C PHE A 101 32.77 -3.58 13.30
N TRP A 102 31.78 -4.39 12.91
CA TRP A 102 31.92 -5.84 12.84
C TRP A 102 32.94 -6.26 11.78
N PHE A 103 32.96 -5.55 10.64
CA PHE A 103 33.94 -5.76 9.58
C PHE A 103 35.37 -5.50 10.05
N LEU A 104 35.60 -4.39 10.78
CA LEU A 104 36.92 -4.10 11.36
C LEU A 104 37.33 -5.16 12.37
N VAL A 105 36.42 -5.61 13.23
CA VAL A 105 36.73 -6.66 14.22
C VAL A 105 37.19 -7.97 13.56
N GLN A 106 36.59 -8.35 12.42
CA GLN A 106 37.01 -9.54 11.68
C GLN A 106 38.42 -9.40 11.08
N LEU A 107 38.74 -8.23 10.51
CA LEU A 107 39.98 -8.00 9.76
C LEU A 107 41.18 -7.60 10.62
N GLN A 108 40.97 -7.11 11.84
CA GLN A 108 42.05 -6.67 12.75
C GLN A 108 43.12 -7.74 13.02
N SER A 109 42.77 -9.02 12.88
CA SER A 109 43.69 -10.15 13.09
C SER A 109 44.60 -10.45 11.88
N SER A 110 44.22 -10.01 10.67
CA SER A 110 44.88 -10.35 9.42
C SER A 110 45.40 -9.12 8.63
N ASP A 111 44.91 -7.92 8.92
CA ASP A 111 45.23 -6.69 8.19
C ASP A 111 45.70 -5.55 9.13
N GLN A 112 46.91 -5.04 8.88
CA GLN A 112 47.53 -3.97 9.64
C GLN A 112 46.85 -2.60 9.43
N LEU A 113 46.27 -2.35 8.25
CA LEU A 113 45.48 -1.15 7.98
C LEU A 113 44.18 -1.21 8.79
N ALA A 114 43.46 -2.33 8.76
CA ALA A 114 42.26 -2.54 9.56
C ALA A 114 42.54 -2.36 11.06
N LYS A 115 43.69 -2.87 11.54
CA LYS A 115 44.17 -2.66 12.91
C LYS A 115 44.43 -1.18 13.26
N SER A 116 45.01 -0.43 12.33
CA SER A 116 45.25 1.01 12.51
C SER A 116 43.95 1.81 12.53
N VAL A 117 43.01 1.51 11.62
CA VAL A 117 41.68 2.14 11.56
C VAL A 117 40.86 1.82 12.80
N ALA A 118 40.89 0.56 13.26
CA ALA A 118 40.24 0.14 14.50
C ALA A 118 40.77 0.90 15.73
N SER A 119 42.09 1.07 15.82
CA SER A 119 42.73 1.84 16.90
C SER A 119 42.26 3.30 16.90
N LEU A 120 42.13 3.92 15.72
CA LEU A 120 41.62 5.29 15.59
C LEU A 120 40.14 5.41 15.98
N LYS A 121 39.33 4.38 15.68
CA LYS A 121 37.93 4.31 16.09
C LYS A 121 37.74 3.88 17.55
N GLN A 122 38.81 3.69 18.31
CA GLN A 122 38.80 3.20 19.69
C GLN A 122 38.08 1.85 19.84
N ILE A 123 38.06 1.04 18.79
CA ILE A 123 37.57 -0.34 18.86
C ILE A 123 38.66 -1.12 19.62
N PRO A 124 38.34 -1.79 20.74
CA PRO A 124 39.30 -2.64 21.42
C PRO A 124 39.91 -3.59 20.42
N VAL A 125 41.23 -3.72 20.47
CA VAL A 125 41.86 -4.90 19.89
C VAL A 125 41.27 -6.06 20.68
N LEU A 126 40.28 -6.74 20.11
CA LEU A 126 39.64 -7.90 20.71
C LEU A 126 40.68 -9.02 20.66
N VAL A 127 41.64 -8.94 21.56
CA VAL A 127 42.71 -9.92 21.75
C VAL A 127 42.05 -11.13 22.40
N GLY A 128 41.46 -11.97 21.54
CA GLY A 128 41.01 -13.32 21.89
C GLY A 128 39.52 -13.47 22.17
N ARG A 129 39.04 -14.71 21.94
CA ARG A 129 37.67 -15.20 22.17
C ARG A 129 37.09 -14.91 23.57
N ILE A 130 37.92 -14.53 24.55
CA ILE A 130 37.57 -14.41 25.98
C ILE A 130 36.77 -13.13 26.28
N GLN A 131 37.13 -11.97 25.70
CA GLN A 131 36.34 -10.74 25.86
C GLN A 131 34.99 -10.84 25.13
N PHE A 132 34.96 -11.50 23.98
CA PHE A 132 33.72 -11.84 23.28
C PHE A 132 32.79 -12.72 24.13
N GLN A 133 33.33 -13.71 24.84
CA GLN A 133 32.56 -14.52 25.78
C GLN A 133 32.00 -13.69 26.95
N LYS A 134 32.77 -12.73 27.47
CA LYS A 134 32.34 -11.83 28.56
C LYS A 134 31.12 -10.96 28.17
N HIS A 135 31.01 -10.56 26.91
CA HIS A 135 29.95 -9.69 26.40
C HIS A 135 28.93 -10.40 25.49
N GLN A 136 29.01 -11.73 25.37
CA GLN A 136 28.16 -12.51 24.46
C GLN A 136 26.66 -12.32 24.72
N GLN A 137 26.26 -12.26 26.00
CA GLN A 137 24.87 -12.02 26.37
C GLN A 137 24.40 -10.63 25.94
N ALA A 138 25.19 -9.59 26.19
CA ALA A 138 24.86 -8.22 25.81
C ALA A 138 24.72 -8.06 24.28
N PHE A 139 25.59 -8.70 23.51
CA PHE A 139 25.46 -8.76 22.04
C PHE A 139 24.19 -9.50 21.60
N THR A 140 23.82 -10.59 22.29
CA THR A 140 22.60 -11.35 21.98
C THR A 140 21.35 -10.50 22.26
N GLU A 141 21.32 -9.78 23.39
CA GLU A 141 20.23 -8.86 23.74
C GLU A 141 20.10 -7.73 22.71
N LEU A 142 21.22 -7.13 22.29
CA LEU A 142 21.25 -6.10 21.24
C LEU A 142 20.71 -6.64 19.90
N ILE A 143 21.15 -7.82 19.47
CA ILE A 143 20.66 -8.45 18.23
C ILE A 143 19.16 -8.70 18.31
N ASN A 144 18.65 -9.16 19.46
CA ASN A 144 17.22 -9.40 19.65
C ASN A 144 16.40 -8.12 19.60
N LEU A 145 16.90 -7.02 20.19
CA LEU A 145 16.26 -5.71 20.09
C LEU A 145 16.20 -5.21 18.65
N ILE A 146 17.32 -5.29 17.91
CA ILE A 146 17.36 -4.89 16.50
C ILE A 146 16.38 -5.73 15.67
N LYS A 147 16.32 -7.05 15.87
CA LYS A 147 15.31 -7.91 15.24
C LYS A 147 13.89 -7.44 15.59
N GLY A 148 13.60 -7.14 16.86
CA GLY A 148 12.31 -6.60 17.28
C GLY A 148 11.96 -5.29 16.57
N THR A 149 12.92 -4.38 16.38
CA THR A 149 12.68 -3.11 15.66
C THR A 149 12.35 -3.36 14.19
N MET A 150 13.00 -4.34 13.55
CA MET A 150 12.67 -4.75 12.18
C MET A 150 11.24 -5.30 12.09
N GLU A 151 10.81 -6.10 13.06
CA GLU A 151 9.44 -6.63 13.11
C GLU A 151 8.41 -5.51 13.29
N VAL A 152 8.69 -4.51 14.13
CA VAL A 152 7.81 -3.33 14.28
C VAL A 152 7.73 -2.54 12.98
N ILE A 153 8.86 -2.24 12.34
CA ILE A 153 8.89 -1.54 11.04
C ILE A 153 8.10 -2.32 10.00
N ARG A 154 8.30 -3.64 9.89
CA ARG A 154 7.56 -4.49 8.95
C ARG A 154 6.05 -4.43 9.20
N SER A 155 5.66 -4.46 10.47
CA SER A 155 4.25 -4.40 10.87
C SER A 155 3.63 -3.03 10.55
N ILE A 156 4.38 -1.93 10.63
CA ILE A 156 3.93 -0.60 10.17
C ILE A 156 3.67 -0.62 8.66
N PHE A 157 4.62 -1.15 7.87
CA PHE A 157 4.44 -1.28 6.42
C PHE A 157 3.25 -2.18 6.04
N GLU A 158 3.02 -3.27 6.78
CA GLU A 158 1.84 -4.10 6.58
C GLU A 158 0.54 -3.33 6.83
N LEU A 159 0.52 -2.49 7.87
CA LEU A 159 -0.64 -1.68 8.24
C LEU A 159 -0.97 -0.65 7.16
N GLU A 160 0.05 0.05 6.65
CA GLU A 160 -0.09 1.07 5.60
C GLU A 160 -0.53 0.49 4.24
N LYS A 161 -0.25 -0.80 3.99
CA LYS A 161 -0.67 -1.51 2.77
C LYS A 161 -2.12 -1.99 2.80
N LEU A 162 -2.79 -1.94 3.96
CA LEU A 162 -4.18 -2.39 4.05
C LEU A 162 -5.11 -1.44 3.28
N PRO A 163 -6.16 -1.97 2.61
CA PRO A 163 -7.13 -1.14 1.93
C PRO A 163 -7.88 -0.25 2.91
N ASN A 164 -7.80 1.07 2.69
CA ASN A 164 -8.47 2.05 3.54
C ASN A 164 -9.87 2.38 2.97
N TYR A 165 -10.89 1.72 3.52
CA TYR A 165 -12.29 1.97 3.17
C TYR A 165 -12.91 3.19 3.88
N GLY A 166 -12.16 3.89 4.73
CA GLY A 166 -12.64 5.00 5.55
C GLY A 166 -12.93 4.62 7.00
N ARG A 167 -12.95 5.61 7.88
CA ARG A 167 -13.08 5.44 9.34
C ARG A 167 -14.41 4.79 9.75
N GLU A 168 -15.48 5.02 9.01
CA GLU A 168 -16.80 4.42 9.29
C GLU A 168 -16.82 2.92 9.00
N ASN A 169 -16.04 2.48 8.01
CA ASN A 169 -15.97 1.07 7.60
C ASN A 169 -14.91 0.30 8.40
N VAL A 170 -13.73 0.89 8.59
CA VAL A 170 -12.58 0.25 9.26
C VAL A 170 -12.00 1.20 10.32
N PRO A 171 -12.71 1.42 11.45
CA PRO A 171 -12.26 2.35 12.48
C PRO A 171 -10.92 1.95 13.11
N ALA A 172 -10.63 0.65 13.21
CA ALA A 172 -9.37 0.17 13.78
C ALA A 172 -8.16 0.61 12.96
N LEU A 173 -8.27 0.63 11.63
CA LEU A 173 -7.17 1.06 10.75
C LEU A 173 -6.87 2.54 10.94
N SER A 174 -7.90 3.40 10.97
CA SER A 174 -7.71 4.83 11.24
C SER A 174 -7.01 5.06 12.59
N ASN A 175 -7.48 4.39 13.64
CA ASN A 175 -6.87 4.49 14.96
C ASN A 175 -5.43 4.00 14.95
N ALA A 176 -5.13 2.89 14.29
CA ALA A 176 -3.78 2.33 14.24
C ALA A 176 -2.80 3.24 13.47
N LEU A 177 -3.24 3.86 12.37
CA LEU A 177 -2.45 4.84 11.61
C LEU A 177 -2.11 6.08 12.46
N ASP A 178 -3.06 6.56 13.28
CA ASP A 178 -2.84 7.69 14.19
C ASP A 178 -1.76 7.38 15.26
N HIS A 179 -1.48 6.11 15.55
CA HIS A 179 -0.45 5.67 16.51
C HIS A 179 0.93 5.40 15.89
N ILE A 180 1.08 5.42 14.56
CA ILE A 180 2.38 5.23 13.88
C ILE A 180 3.50 6.09 14.47
N PRO A 181 3.31 7.39 14.74
CA PRO A 181 4.35 8.23 15.34
C PRO A 181 4.93 7.67 16.65
N ILE A 182 4.08 7.04 17.48
CA ILE A 182 4.46 6.46 18.76
C ILE A 182 5.34 5.23 18.53
N TYR A 183 4.94 4.33 17.62
CA TYR A 183 5.73 3.15 17.30
C TYR A 183 7.10 3.52 16.71
N VAL A 184 7.15 4.52 15.82
CA VAL A 184 8.40 5.00 15.22
C VAL A 184 9.32 5.64 16.27
N TYR A 185 8.77 6.42 17.20
CA TYR A 185 9.54 6.95 18.33
C TYR A 185 10.22 5.82 19.13
N TRP A 186 9.50 4.75 19.45
CA TRP A 186 10.07 3.61 20.19
C TRP A 186 11.13 2.85 19.39
N VAL A 187 10.95 2.71 18.07
CA VAL A 187 11.96 2.14 17.18
C VAL A 187 13.25 2.96 17.24
N ILE A 188 13.17 4.28 17.01
CA ILE A 188 14.35 5.17 17.01
C ILE A 188 15.02 5.17 18.38
N ARG A 189 14.25 5.25 19.47
CA ARG A 189 14.78 5.21 20.84
C ARG A 189 15.50 3.90 21.14
N THR A 190 14.97 2.79 20.66
CA THR A 190 15.60 1.48 20.82
C THR A 190 16.90 1.41 20.05
N VAL A 191 16.91 1.85 18.79
CA VAL A 191 18.13 1.86 17.95
C VAL A 191 19.22 2.76 18.55
N ALA A 192 18.86 3.96 19.03
CA ALA A 192 19.79 4.86 19.72
C ALA A 192 20.35 4.24 21.02
N GLY A 193 19.50 3.57 21.79
CA GLY A 193 19.90 2.81 22.97
C GLY A 193 20.86 1.67 22.65
N CYS A 194 20.59 0.90 21.58
CA CYS A 194 21.49 -0.13 21.08
C CYS A 194 22.85 0.44 20.64
N SER A 195 22.87 1.59 19.97
CA SER A 195 24.12 2.27 19.58
C SER A 195 24.96 2.67 20.79
N THR A 196 24.32 3.23 21.81
CA THR A 196 24.99 3.60 23.07
C THR A 196 25.60 2.37 23.75
N GLN A 197 24.85 1.27 23.81
CA GLN A 197 25.31 0.03 24.44
C GLN A 197 26.45 -0.61 23.65
N MET A 198 26.44 -0.49 22.33
CA MET A 198 27.54 -0.92 21.49
C MET A 198 28.85 -0.23 21.87
N THR A 199 28.84 1.10 22.00
CA THR A 199 30.01 1.90 22.41
C THR A 199 30.52 1.49 23.80
N ARG A 200 29.60 1.18 24.73
CA ARG A 200 29.95 0.78 26.11
C ARG A 200 30.57 -0.62 26.18
N ILE A 201 30.00 -1.59 25.45
CA ILE A 201 30.59 -2.94 25.32
C ILE A 201 32.02 -2.86 24.79
N THR A 202 32.30 -1.88 23.93
CA THR A 202 33.63 -1.63 23.37
C THR A 202 34.52 -0.73 24.24
N GLY A 203 34.01 -0.09 25.30
CA GLY A 203 34.76 0.87 26.12
C GLY A 203 35.37 0.32 27.41
N ASP A 204 35.19 -0.98 27.73
CA ASP A 204 35.53 -1.62 29.02
C ASP A 204 34.83 -0.99 30.26
N GLU A 205 33.73 -0.25 30.05
CA GLU A 205 32.92 0.32 31.12
C GLU A 205 31.94 -0.73 31.69
N GLN A 206 32.14 -1.14 32.96
CA GLN A 206 31.46 -2.30 33.56
C GLN A 206 30.12 -2.02 34.27
N GLN A 207 29.48 -0.86 34.10
CA GLN A 207 28.22 -0.61 34.80
C GLN A 207 27.02 -1.29 34.14
N ALA A 208 26.32 -2.09 34.96
CA ALA A 208 25.19 -2.93 34.59
C ALA A 208 23.94 -2.15 34.14
N VAL A 209 23.12 -2.88 33.41
CA VAL A 209 22.09 -2.46 32.46
C VAL A 209 20.71 -2.37 33.14
N ASP A 210 20.21 -1.14 33.32
CA ASP A 210 18.79 -0.90 33.64
C ASP A 210 17.98 -0.45 32.40
N ASP A 211 18.63 0.14 31.38
CA ASP A 211 17.91 0.75 30.24
C ASP A 211 17.45 -0.24 29.16
N LEU A 212 18.22 -1.29 28.84
CA LEU A 212 17.87 -2.20 27.72
C LEU A 212 16.67 -3.09 28.01
N SER A 213 16.50 -3.53 29.26
CA SER A 213 15.33 -4.31 29.67
C SER A 213 14.04 -3.49 29.51
N SER A 214 14.10 -2.20 29.85
CA SER A 214 13.00 -1.26 29.63
C SER A 214 12.72 -1.05 28.14
N LEU A 215 13.76 -0.96 27.29
CA LEU A 215 13.60 -0.84 25.85
C LEU A 215 12.99 -2.11 25.24
N ALA A 216 13.46 -3.28 25.67
CA ALA A 216 12.93 -4.58 25.24
C ALA A 216 11.45 -4.71 25.60
N TYR A 217 11.09 -4.42 26.85
CA TYR A 217 9.72 -4.45 27.31
C TYR A 217 8.81 -3.52 26.49
N ASN A 218 9.23 -2.27 26.28
CA ASN A 218 8.46 -1.32 25.50
C ASN A 218 8.33 -1.77 24.04
N LEU A 219 9.40 -2.27 23.43
CA LEU A 219 9.38 -2.74 22.05
C LEU A 219 8.44 -3.94 21.88
N ASP A 220 8.52 -4.92 22.77
CA ASP A 220 7.64 -6.10 22.77
C ASP A 220 6.18 -5.71 22.98
N HIS A 221 5.92 -4.79 23.91
CA HIS A 221 4.58 -4.25 24.14
C HIS A 221 4.02 -3.58 22.87
N ASN A 222 4.83 -2.72 22.23
CA ASN A 222 4.46 -2.04 20.98
C ASN A 222 4.22 -3.03 19.84
N LEU A 223 5.09 -4.02 19.67
CA LEU A 223 4.96 -5.05 18.64
C LEU A 223 3.69 -5.88 18.84
N ASN A 224 3.40 -6.29 20.08
CA ASN A 224 2.20 -7.06 20.40
C ASN A 224 0.93 -6.23 20.16
N ASN A 225 0.92 -4.96 20.57
CA ASN A 225 -0.20 -4.06 20.29
C ASN A 225 -0.40 -3.88 18.78
N LEU A 226 0.66 -3.63 18.02
CA LEU A 226 0.60 -3.44 16.57
C LEU A 226 0.10 -4.69 15.85
N LYS A 227 0.57 -5.89 16.24
CA LYS A 227 0.07 -7.17 15.71
C LYS A 227 -1.41 -7.39 16.02
N MET A 228 -1.84 -7.05 17.24
CA MET A 228 -3.24 -7.10 17.62
C MET A 228 -4.09 -6.16 16.76
N GLN A 229 -3.65 -4.90 16.59
CA GLN A 229 -4.35 -3.93 15.73
C GLN A 229 -4.40 -4.39 14.27
N LEU A 230 -3.31 -4.92 13.72
CA LEU A 230 -3.28 -5.49 12.37
C LEU A 230 -4.32 -6.59 12.19
N ASN A 231 -4.45 -7.49 13.16
CA ASN A 231 -5.44 -8.56 13.10
C ASN A 231 -6.88 -8.01 13.13
N ILE A 232 -7.16 -7.02 14.00
CA ILE A 232 -8.46 -6.36 14.06
C ILE A 232 -8.78 -5.65 12.73
N CYS A 233 -7.80 -4.95 12.15
CA CYS A 233 -7.96 -4.28 10.85
C CYS A 233 -8.31 -5.28 9.75
N LYS A 234 -7.57 -6.38 9.65
CA LYS A 234 -7.82 -7.45 8.66
C LYS A 234 -9.23 -8.03 8.81
N GLN A 235 -9.68 -8.30 10.03
CA GLN A 235 -11.04 -8.79 10.30
C GLN A 235 -12.12 -7.77 9.91
N GLN A 236 -11.93 -6.48 10.22
CA GLN A 236 -12.88 -5.43 9.84
C GLN A 236 -12.95 -5.21 8.34
N ILE A 237 -11.82 -5.30 7.63
CA ILE A 237 -11.74 -5.24 6.17
C ILE A 237 -12.53 -6.41 5.55
N GLU A 238 -12.27 -7.63 5.99
CA GLU A 238 -12.99 -8.82 5.52
C GLU A 238 -14.49 -8.74 5.80
N ALA A 239 -14.88 -8.30 6.99
CA ALA A 239 -16.28 -8.09 7.35
C ALA A 239 -16.94 -7.01 6.47
N THR A 240 -16.23 -5.91 6.20
CA THR A 240 -16.72 -4.82 5.33
C THR A 240 -16.94 -5.30 3.90
N GLU A 241 -15.99 -6.03 3.33
CA GLU A 241 -16.12 -6.58 1.98
C GLU A 241 -17.25 -7.61 1.89
N THR A 242 -17.38 -8.47 2.90
CA THR A 242 -18.45 -9.48 2.98
C THR A 242 -19.83 -8.84 3.12
N GLU A 243 -19.96 -7.81 3.96
CA GLU A 243 -21.19 -7.04 4.12
C GLU A 243 -21.59 -6.36 2.81
N ALA A 244 -20.64 -5.68 2.14
CA ALA A 244 -20.89 -5.05 0.85
C ALA A 244 -21.32 -6.07 -0.21
N TYR A 245 -20.64 -7.22 -0.26
CA TYR A 245 -20.96 -8.32 -1.17
C TYR A 245 -22.41 -8.81 -0.98
N GLN A 246 -22.81 -9.13 0.25
CA GLN A 246 -24.15 -9.62 0.56
C GLN A 246 -25.23 -8.57 0.27
N ILE A 247 -24.96 -7.29 0.57
CA ILE A 247 -25.87 -6.19 0.24
C ILE A 247 -26.08 -6.11 -1.27
N LEU A 248 -25.01 -6.23 -2.06
CA LEU A 248 -25.08 -6.14 -3.52
C LEU A 248 -25.85 -7.31 -4.13
N GLU A 249 -25.60 -8.55 -3.69
CA GLU A 249 -26.37 -9.72 -4.12
C GLU A 249 -27.88 -9.52 -3.90
N ASN A 250 -28.25 -9.02 -2.72
CA ASN A 250 -29.64 -8.74 -2.37
C ASN A 250 -30.23 -7.58 -3.19
N GLN A 251 -29.46 -6.51 -3.43
CA GLN A 251 -29.92 -5.34 -4.18
C GLN A 251 -30.21 -5.66 -5.65
N PHE A 252 -29.42 -6.53 -6.30
CA PHE A 252 -29.68 -6.94 -7.67
C PHE A 252 -30.88 -7.91 -7.81
N GLN A 253 -31.32 -8.53 -6.71
CA GLN A 253 -32.54 -9.35 -6.67
C GLN A 253 -33.80 -8.54 -6.34
N THR A 254 -33.65 -7.41 -5.67
CA THR A 254 -34.75 -6.56 -5.18
C THR A 254 -34.98 -5.32 -6.07
N HIS A 255 -36.04 -4.55 -5.81
CA HIS A 255 -36.31 -3.29 -6.51
C HIS A 255 -35.46 -2.12 -5.96
N ALA A 256 -34.14 -2.32 -5.84
CA ALA A 256 -33.22 -1.29 -5.36
C ALA A 256 -33.09 -0.12 -6.36
N THR A 257 -32.58 1.01 -5.87
CA THR A 257 -32.20 2.16 -6.69
C THR A 257 -30.72 2.08 -7.09
N ILE A 258 -30.35 2.66 -8.23
CA ILE A 258 -28.94 2.68 -8.67
C ILE A 258 -28.02 3.39 -7.67
N THR A 259 -28.53 4.40 -6.97
CA THR A 259 -27.79 5.12 -5.92
C THR A 259 -27.43 4.19 -4.76
N GLU A 260 -28.34 3.29 -4.36
CA GLU A 260 -28.07 2.29 -3.31
C GLU A 260 -27.00 1.29 -3.73
N VAL A 261 -27.00 0.86 -5.00
CA VAL A 261 -25.97 0.00 -5.58
C VAL A 261 -24.61 0.69 -5.58
N ILE A 262 -24.52 1.93 -6.07
CA ILE A 262 -23.25 2.68 -6.06
C ILE A 262 -22.78 2.94 -4.63
N LYS A 263 -23.70 3.22 -3.69
CA LYS A 263 -23.37 3.39 -2.27
C LYS A 263 -22.75 2.10 -1.69
N ALA A 264 -23.38 0.96 -1.91
CA ALA A 264 -22.88 -0.33 -1.44
C ALA A 264 -21.53 -0.70 -2.10
N LEU A 265 -21.37 -0.45 -3.40
CA LEU A 265 -20.11 -0.68 -4.11
C LEU A 265 -18.97 0.18 -3.56
N CYS A 266 -19.20 1.49 -3.41
CA CYS A 266 -18.11 2.47 -3.29
C CYS A 266 -17.91 3.03 -1.88
N TYR A 267 -18.95 3.14 -1.08
CA TYR A 267 -18.92 3.90 0.18
C TYR A 267 -19.20 3.05 1.42
N GLY A 268 -20.00 1.97 1.29
CA GLY A 268 -20.42 1.17 2.42
C GLY A 268 -21.17 2.01 3.46
N LYS A 269 -20.61 2.11 4.67
CA LYS A 269 -21.16 2.89 5.80
C LYS A 269 -20.84 4.39 5.71
N SER A 270 -19.87 4.79 4.89
CA SER A 270 -19.47 6.18 4.74
C SER A 270 -20.55 7.01 4.01
N ASN A 271 -20.49 8.32 4.21
CA ASN A 271 -21.37 9.26 3.50
C ASN A 271 -21.04 9.29 2.01
N MET A 272 -22.09 9.25 1.20
CA MET A 272 -21.98 9.30 -0.26
C MET A 272 -21.73 10.73 -0.71
N GLN A 273 -20.72 10.92 -1.56
CA GLN A 273 -20.44 12.22 -2.20
C GLN A 273 -21.15 12.32 -3.55
N LEU A 274 -21.37 13.54 -4.02
CA LEU A 274 -21.96 13.81 -5.34
C LEU A 274 -21.09 13.26 -6.48
N LEU A 275 -21.71 13.07 -7.66
CA LEU A 275 -20.98 12.72 -8.86
C LEU A 275 -20.24 13.94 -9.39
N ILE A 276 -19.05 13.73 -9.94
CA ILE A 276 -18.31 14.76 -10.67
C ILE A 276 -18.77 14.75 -12.14
N ASP A 277 -19.09 15.92 -12.68
CA ASP A 277 -19.39 16.19 -14.08
C ASP A 277 -18.50 17.34 -14.57
N GLY A 278 -17.37 16.99 -15.20
CA GLY A 278 -16.32 17.96 -15.54
C GLY A 278 -15.83 18.74 -14.31
N SER A 279 -16.08 20.04 -14.30
CA SER A 279 -15.74 20.95 -13.19
C SER A 279 -16.88 21.16 -12.18
N THR A 280 -17.99 20.43 -12.30
CA THR A 280 -19.19 20.59 -11.47
C THR A 280 -19.53 19.31 -10.71
N GLU A 281 -20.38 19.42 -9.70
CA GLU A 281 -20.91 18.28 -8.94
C GLU A 281 -22.42 18.15 -9.16
N VAL A 282 -22.89 16.91 -9.34
CA VAL A 282 -24.28 16.62 -9.68
C VAL A 282 -24.84 15.48 -8.82
N ASN A 283 -26.14 15.53 -8.52
CA ASN A 283 -26.83 14.50 -7.76
C ASN A 283 -27.08 13.25 -8.62
N PHE A 284 -27.09 12.07 -7.99
CA PHE A 284 -27.44 10.79 -8.61
C PHE A 284 -28.84 10.72 -9.22
N ASP A 285 -29.72 11.67 -8.94
CA ASP A 285 -31.05 11.79 -9.55
C ASP A 285 -31.02 11.76 -11.09
N ILE A 286 -29.93 12.22 -11.71
CA ILE A 286 -29.73 12.16 -13.17
C ILE A 286 -29.72 10.74 -13.74
N LEU A 287 -29.48 9.72 -12.90
CA LEU A 287 -29.40 8.31 -13.27
C LEU A 287 -30.77 7.61 -13.18
N LYS A 288 -31.77 8.25 -12.57
CA LYS A 288 -33.10 7.65 -12.38
C LYS A 288 -33.75 7.32 -13.71
N HIS A 289 -34.28 6.11 -13.82
CA HIS A 289 -34.98 5.59 -15.00
C HIS A 289 -34.12 5.56 -16.29
N LYS A 290 -32.79 5.56 -16.15
CA LYS A 290 -31.84 5.45 -17.27
C LYS A 290 -31.13 4.11 -17.24
N TYR A 291 -30.62 3.70 -18.40
CA TYR A 291 -29.53 2.73 -18.42
C TYR A 291 -28.27 3.36 -17.81
N VAL A 292 -27.56 2.62 -16.99
CA VAL A 292 -26.32 3.08 -16.36
C VAL A 292 -25.20 2.13 -16.76
N LEU A 293 -24.18 2.68 -17.42
CA LEU A 293 -23.00 1.96 -17.83
C LEU A 293 -21.90 2.30 -16.82
N LEU A 294 -21.65 1.38 -15.89
CA LEU A 294 -20.58 1.53 -14.92
C LEU A 294 -19.26 1.19 -15.60
N LEU A 295 -18.43 2.20 -15.85
CA LEU A 295 -17.05 2.02 -16.26
C LEU A 295 -16.21 1.75 -15.00
N ILE A 296 -15.56 0.60 -14.92
CA ILE A 296 -14.77 0.15 -13.79
C ILE A 296 -13.34 -0.02 -14.27
N SER A 297 -12.44 0.86 -13.83
CA SER A 297 -11.04 0.81 -14.24
C SER A 297 -10.14 1.65 -13.33
N GLY A 298 -8.83 1.44 -13.47
CA GLY A 298 -7.83 2.41 -13.06
C GLY A 298 -7.83 3.68 -13.95
N PRO A 299 -6.93 4.64 -13.65
CA PRO A 299 -6.86 5.92 -14.38
C PRO A 299 -6.22 5.80 -15.78
N ASP A 300 -5.49 4.73 -16.03
CA ASP A 300 -4.75 4.52 -17.28
C ASP A 300 -5.65 3.84 -18.32
N VAL A 301 -6.54 4.62 -18.91
CA VAL A 301 -7.41 4.21 -20.03
C VAL A 301 -6.75 4.64 -21.34
N SER A 302 -6.72 3.76 -22.34
CA SER A 302 -6.06 4.08 -23.61
C SER A 302 -6.82 5.15 -24.39
N GLU A 303 -6.13 5.91 -25.26
CA GLU A 303 -6.79 6.91 -26.11
C GLU A 303 -7.87 6.29 -27.01
N ASN A 304 -7.64 5.07 -27.50
CA ASN A 304 -8.62 4.32 -28.29
C ASN A 304 -9.87 3.96 -27.47
N ASP A 305 -9.71 3.59 -26.21
CA ASP A 305 -10.82 3.31 -25.30
C ASP A 305 -11.61 4.58 -24.98
N LEU A 306 -10.94 5.73 -24.78
CA LEU A 306 -11.59 7.03 -24.58
C LEU A 306 -12.43 7.43 -25.80
N LEU A 307 -11.90 7.24 -27.01
CA LEU A 307 -12.64 7.48 -28.25
C LEU A 307 -13.88 6.58 -28.35
N THR A 308 -13.73 5.30 -28.02
CA THR A 308 -14.84 4.33 -27.96
C THR A 308 -15.92 4.79 -26.98
N LEU A 309 -15.55 5.20 -25.77
CA LEU A 309 -16.48 5.71 -24.75
C LEU A 309 -17.18 7.00 -25.20
N LYS A 310 -16.48 7.90 -25.88
CA LYS A 310 -17.03 9.14 -26.43
C LYS A 310 -18.07 8.88 -27.51
N GLN A 311 -17.78 7.98 -28.44
CA GLN A 311 -18.73 7.55 -29.46
C GLN A 311 -19.95 6.88 -28.82
N LEU A 312 -19.72 5.99 -27.85
CA LEU A 312 -20.78 5.28 -27.14
C LEU A 312 -21.73 6.26 -26.42
N HIS A 313 -21.19 7.28 -25.75
CA HIS A 313 -22.02 8.31 -25.12
C HIS A 313 -22.96 9.00 -26.13
N GLN A 314 -22.44 9.37 -27.31
CA GLN A 314 -23.22 10.03 -28.36
C GLN A 314 -24.34 9.12 -28.89
N GLU A 315 -24.05 7.84 -29.11
CA GLU A 315 -25.02 6.87 -29.64
C GLU A 315 -26.11 6.47 -28.62
N ILE A 316 -25.76 6.41 -27.33
CA ILE A 316 -26.72 6.14 -26.25
C ILE A 316 -27.67 7.34 -26.09
N GLY A 317 -27.13 8.56 -26.14
CA GLY A 317 -27.85 9.80 -25.93
C GLY A 317 -28.57 9.82 -24.58
N ASN A 318 -29.81 10.31 -24.55
CA ASN A 318 -30.58 10.40 -23.30
C ASN A 318 -31.11 9.06 -22.76
N ARG A 319 -30.86 7.93 -23.43
CA ARG A 319 -31.34 6.61 -22.98
C ARG A 319 -30.53 6.05 -21.80
N GLY A 320 -29.27 6.48 -21.67
CA GLY A 320 -28.37 5.99 -20.64
C GLY A 320 -27.24 6.96 -20.33
N LYS A 321 -26.54 6.70 -19.23
CA LYS A 321 -25.41 7.51 -18.74
C LYS A 321 -24.21 6.61 -18.45
N ILE A 322 -23.00 7.10 -18.72
CA ILE A 322 -21.75 6.44 -18.36
C ILE A 322 -21.29 7.00 -17.02
N VAL A 323 -21.02 6.13 -16.06
CA VAL A 323 -20.55 6.48 -14.72
C VAL A 323 -19.26 5.72 -14.45
N TRP A 324 -18.17 6.44 -14.22
CA TRP A 324 -16.87 5.89 -13.91
C TRP A 324 -16.75 5.63 -12.41
N ILE A 325 -16.52 4.37 -12.04
CA ILE A 325 -16.10 3.91 -10.72
C ILE A 325 -14.58 3.75 -10.74
N PRO A 326 -13.82 4.65 -10.06
CA PRO A 326 -12.38 4.54 -9.97
C PRO A 326 -11.96 3.30 -9.17
N ILE A 327 -11.09 2.46 -9.74
CA ILE A 327 -10.42 1.38 -9.02
C ILE A 327 -8.96 1.76 -8.80
N VAL A 328 -8.62 2.09 -7.55
CA VAL A 328 -7.27 2.49 -7.16
C VAL A 328 -6.83 1.80 -5.88
N GLY A 329 -5.54 1.44 -5.81
CA GLY A 329 -4.92 0.88 -4.60
C GLY A 329 -4.63 1.96 -3.55
N GLN A 330 -3.91 3.00 -3.95
CA GLN A 330 -3.61 4.15 -3.09
C GLN A 330 -3.81 5.44 -3.88
N ALA A 331 -4.55 6.39 -3.31
CA ALA A 331 -4.83 7.67 -3.93
C ALA A 331 -3.53 8.48 -4.09
N THR A 332 -3.30 9.04 -5.27
CA THR A 332 -2.29 10.07 -5.47
C THR A 332 -2.93 11.26 -6.17
N ILE A 333 -2.40 12.46 -5.92
CA ILE A 333 -2.87 13.70 -6.55
C ILE A 333 -2.82 13.58 -8.09
N ASP A 334 -1.79 12.91 -8.61
CA ASP A 334 -1.63 12.70 -10.05
C ASP A 334 -2.69 11.75 -10.63
N MET A 335 -3.08 10.71 -9.89
CA MET A 335 -4.16 9.80 -10.33
C MET A 335 -5.51 10.52 -10.37
N GLU A 336 -5.84 11.31 -9.35
CA GLU A 336 -7.09 12.09 -9.34
C GLU A 336 -7.11 13.07 -10.52
N ARG A 337 -5.98 13.75 -10.78
CA ARG A 337 -5.85 14.65 -11.94
C ARG A 337 -6.11 13.92 -13.25
N LYS A 338 -5.60 12.70 -13.42
CA LYS A 338 -5.85 11.87 -14.60
C LYS A 338 -7.33 11.50 -14.75
N PHE A 339 -8.01 11.10 -13.68
CA PHE A 339 -9.45 10.81 -13.77
C PHE A 339 -10.24 12.05 -14.22
N ARG A 340 -9.93 13.22 -13.64
CA ARG A 340 -10.60 14.47 -14.00
C ARG A 340 -10.29 14.95 -15.42
N SER A 341 -9.06 14.77 -15.90
CA SER A 341 -8.70 15.13 -17.28
C SER A 341 -9.47 14.27 -18.29
N HIS A 342 -9.46 12.95 -18.11
CA HIS A 342 -10.20 12.03 -18.98
C HIS A 342 -11.72 12.26 -18.90
N GLY A 343 -12.25 12.55 -17.72
CA GLY A 343 -13.67 12.92 -17.55
C GLY A 343 -14.05 14.28 -18.13
N SER A 344 -13.07 15.13 -18.49
CA SER A 344 -13.33 16.37 -19.23
C SER A 344 -13.30 16.15 -20.75
N GLU A 345 -12.57 15.14 -21.22
CA GLU A 345 -12.48 14.77 -22.65
C GLU A 345 -13.68 13.93 -23.12
N VAL A 346 -14.19 13.07 -22.22
CA VAL A 346 -15.34 12.21 -22.42
C VAL A 346 -16.47 12.68 -21.51
N PRO A 347 -17.69 12.96 -22.03
CA PRO A 347 -18.82 13.40 -21.21
C PRO A 347 -19.39 12.25 -20.35
N LEU A 348 -18.71 11.92 -19.27
CA LEU A 348 -19.09 10.90 -18.30
C LEU A 348 -19.18 11.49 -16.88
N TYR A 349 -19.83 10.76 -15.98
CA TYR A 349 -19.86 11.11 -14.56
C TYR A 349 -18.81 10.29 -13.81
N ILE A 350 -18.15 10.87 -12.81
CA ILE A 350 -17.17 10.13 -11.99
C ILE A 350 -17.71 10.01 -10.57
N VAL A 351 -17.68 8.80 -10.01
CA VAL A 351 -17.92 8.59 -8.58
C VAL A 351 -16.75 9.20 -7.81
N HIS A 352 -17.03 10.16 -6.93
CA HIS A 352 -16.01 10.86 -6.14
C HIS A 352 -15.45 9.97 -5.01
N LYS A 353 -14.73 8.92 -5.39
CA LYS A 353 -14.12 7.93 -4.50
C LYS A 353 -12.82 7.43 -5.13
N PHE A 354 -11.71 8.12 -4.83
CA PHE A 354 -10.37 7.78 -5.31
C PHE A 354 -9.58 6.97 -4.27
N SER A 355 -10.22 6.01 -3.62
CA SER A 355 -9.60 5.10 -2.65
C SER A 355 -10.08 3.67 -2.90
N PRO A 356 -9.50 2.65 -2.26
CA PRO A 356 -10.12 1.32 -2.24
C PRO A 356 -11.60 1.40 -1.86
N ILE A 357 -12.40 0.51 -2.46
CA ILE A 357 -13.85 0.46 -2.31
C ILE A 357 -14.31 -0.85 -1.64
N PRO A 358 -15.33 -0.81 -0.75
CA PRO A 358 -15.84 -2.02 -0.08
C PRO A 358 -16.32 -3.13 -1.03
N GLY A 359 -16.94 -2.77 -2.15
CA GLY A 359 -17.51 -3.71 -3.11
C GLY A 359 -16.49 -4.40 -4.03
N ILE A 360 -15.18 -4.22 -3.81
CA ILE A 360 -14.15 -4.76 -4.71
C ILE A 360 -14.21 -6.27 -4.85
N LYS A 361 -14.55 -6.99 -3.77
CA LYS A 361 -14.71 -8.45 -3.79
C LYS A 361 -15.82 -8.88 -4.74
N PHE A 362 -16.98 -8.23 -4.63
CA PHE A 362 -18.13 -8.48 -5.51
C PHE A 362 -17.78 -8.22 -6.98
N ILE A 363 -17.12 -7.10 -7.28
CA ILE A 363 -16.71 -6.76 -8.65
C ILE A 363 -15.76 -7.82 -9.25
N LYS A 364 -14.81 -8.31 -8.45
CA LYS A 364 -13.85 -9.35 -8.89
C LYS A 364 -14.52 -10.71 -9.09
N GLU A 365 -15.40 -11.11 -8.20
CA GLU A 365 -16.01 -12.45 -8.21
C GLU A 365 -17.18 -12.51 -9.20
N GLU A 366 -18.15 -11.60 -9.11
CA GLU A 366 -19.40 -11.64 -9.90
C GLU A 366 -19.26 -11.00 -11.29
N TRP A 367 -18.44 -9.95 -11.42
CA TRP A 367 -18.22 -9.27 -12.70
C TRP A 367 -16.89 -9.65 -13.36
N HIS A 368 -16.13 -10.56 -12.73
CA HIS A 368 -14.87 -11.10 -13.23
C HIS A 368 -13.83 -10.02 -13.57
N PHE A 369 -13.86 -8.88 -12.87
CA PHE A 369 -12.87 -7.83 -13.04
C PHE A 369 -11.49 -8.31 -12.59
N ARG A 370 -10.50 -8.24 -13.50
CA ARG A 370 -9.11 -8.58 -13.18
C ARG A 370 -8.29 -7.31 -13.06
N HIS A 371 -8.12 -6.55 -14.14
CA HIS A 371 -7.48 -5.21 -14.12
C HIS A 371 -7.94 -4.32 -15.28
N GLU A 372 -8.39 -4.94 -16.37
CA GLU A 372 -8.78 -4.32 -17.62
C GLU A 372 -10.06 -3.49 -17.45
N ALA A 373 -10.17 -2.39 -18.19
CA ALA A 373 -11.35 -1.53 -18.12
C ALA A 373 -12.62 -2.30 -18.49
N LEU A 374 -13.57 -2.35 -17.57
CA LEU A 374 -14.79 -3.12 -17.67
C LEU A 374 -16.00 -2.18 -17.72
N VAL A 375 -16.97 -2.47 -18.58
CA VAL A 375 -18.27 -1.80 -18.59
C VAL A 375 -19.34 -2.78 -18.12
N VAL A 376 -20.05 -2.40 -17.06
CA VAL A 376 -21.21 -3.13 -16.54
C VAL A 376 -22.48 -2.35 -16.87
N VAL A 377 -23.36 -2.96 -17.66
CA VAL A 377 -24.61 -2.35 -18.09
C VAL A 377 -25.72 -2.71 -17.12
N ILE A 378 -26.27 -1.69 -16.45
CA ILE A 378 -27.39 -1.82 -15.53
C ILE A 378 -28.61 -1.12 -16.14
N ASN A 379 -29.75 -1.81 -16.19
CA ASN A 379 -30.97 -1.25 -16.77
C ASN A 379 -31.75 -0.38 -15.78
N PRO A 380 -32.81 0.34 -16.24
CA PRO A 380 -33.63 1.18 -15.36
C PRO A 380 -34.33 0.46 -14.18
N LYS A 381 -34.38 -0.87 -14.20
CA LYS A 381 -34.91 -1.72 -13.12
C LYS A 381 -33.81 -2.26 -12.20
N VAL A 382 -32.59 -1.72 -12.33
CA VAL A 382 -31.40 -2.06 -11.55
C VAL A 382 -31.04 -3.54 -11.65
N ARG A 383 -31.06 -4.06 -12.88
CA ARG A 383 -30.55 -5.39 -13.21
C ARG A 383 -29.34 -5.29 -14.11
N VAL A 384 -28.33 -6.10 -13.82
CA VAL A 384 -27.17 -6.27 -14.69
C VAL A 384 -27.62 -7.00 -15.95
N GLU A 385 -27.39 -6.40 -17.11
CA GLU A 385 -27.71 -7.00 -18.42
C GLU A 385 -26.48 -7.57 -19.10
N GLN A 386 -25.31 -6.95 -18.91
CA GLN A 386 -24.08 -7.33 -19.57
C GLN A 386 -22.86 -6.77 -18.84
N CYS A 387 -21.79 -7.57 -18.77
CA CYS A 387 -20.44 -7.15 -18.43
C CYS A 387 -19.57 -7.33 -19.69
N ILE A 388 -18.86 -6.29 -20.13
CA ILE A 388 -18.04 -6.33 -21.34
C ILE A 388 -16.77 -5.48 -21.15
N LEU A 389 -15.62 -5.97 -21.60
CA LEU A 389 -14.38 -5.20 -21.57
C LEU A 389 -14.45 -4.06 -22.59
N VAL A 390 -13.86 -2.90 -22.29
CA VAL A 390 -13.91 -1.73 -23.17
C VAL A 390 -13.32 -2.05 -24.55
N GLU A 391 -12.21 -2.79 -24.60
CA GLU A 391 -11.56 -3.23 -25.85
C GLU A 391 -12.46 -4.11 -26.76
N GLN A 392 -13.51 -4.72 -26.21
CA GLN A 392 -14.46 -5.55 -26.96
C GLN A 392 -15.66 -4.75 -27.50
N ILE A 393 -15.79 -3.49 -27.10
CA ILE A 393 -16.85 -2.59 -27.57
C ILE A 393 -16.46 -2.07 -28.96
N LYS A 394 -17.27 -2.37 -29.97
CA LYS A 394 -17.07 -1.86 -31.34
C LYS A 394 -17.94 -0.64 -31.61
N ASP A 395 -19.18 -0.70 -31.16
CA ASP A 395 -20.21 0.32 -31.33
C ASP A 395 -21.34 0.04 -30.33
N ILE A 396 -22.42 0.83 -30.37
CA ILE A 396 -23.61 0.59 -29.55
C ILE A 396 -24.27 -0.77 -29.77
N ASN A 397 -24.04 -1.46 -30.91
CA ASN A 397 -24.64 -2.76 -31.19
C ASN A 397 -23.96 -3.91 -30.43
N SER A 398 -22.78 -3.65 -29.83
CA SER A 398 -22.18 -4.52 -28.81
C SER A 398 -23.10 -4.73 -27.59
N PHE A 399 -24.10 -3.86 -27.41
CA PHE A 399 -25.08 -3.92 -26.33
C PHE A 399 -26.47 -4.31 -26.86
N PRO A 400 -26.94 -5.56 -26.61
CA PRO A 400 -28.22 -6.03 -27.11
C PRO A 400 -29.41 -5.13 -26.74
N CYS A 401 -29.38 -4.49 -25.57
CA CYS A 401 -30.44 -3.63 -25.07
C CYS A 401 -30.58 -2.29 -25.79
N PHE A 402 -29.53 -1.83 -26.48
CA PHE A 402 -29.58 -0.59 -27.26
C PHE A 402 -29.83 -0.81 -28.75
N ARG A 403 -29.86 -2.07 -29.22
CA ARG A 403 -30.20 -2.40 -30.61
C ARG A 403 -31.62 -1.93 -30.93
N LYS A 404 -31.76 -1.16 -32.01
CA LYS A 404 -33.08 -0.80 -32.53
C LYS A 404 -33.84 -2.08 -32.90
N LYS A 405 -35.07 -2.24 -32.41
CA LYS A 405 -35.90 -3.37 -32.87
C LYS A 405 -36.22 -3.15 -34.35
N LYS A 406 -36.38 -4.23 -35.14
CA LYS A 406 -36.72 -4.15 -36.58
C LYS A 406 -37.91 -3.22 -36.86
N ILE A 407 -38.89 -3.18 -35.96
CA ILE A 407 -40.07 -2.32 -36.05
C ILE A 407 -39.71 -0.84 -35.91
N ASP A 408 -38.80 -0.48 -35.00
CA ASP A 408 -38.37 0.91 -34.81
C ASP A 408 -37.58 1.41 -36.02
N VAL A 409 -36.79 0.53 -36.65
CA VAL A 409 -36.08 0.84 -37.90
C VAL A 409 -37.07 1.07 -39.05
N LEU A 410 -38.13 0.25 -39.14
CA LEU A 410 -39.22 0.43 -40.10
C LEU A 410 -39.97 1.74 -39.86
N LEU A 411 -40.30 2.08 -38.61
CA LEU A 411 -40.98 3.33 -38.25
C LEU A 411 -40.12 4.57 -38.52
N ASP A 412 -38.83 4.53 -38.19
CA ASP A 412 -37.87 5.60 -38.55
C ASP A 412 -37.78 5.77 -40.07
N GLY A 413 -37.75 4.66 -40.82
CA GLY A 413 -37.74 4.66 -42.27
C GLY A 413 -39.01 5.29 -42.86
N ILE A 414 -40.18 4.88 -42.36
CA ILE A 414 -41.48 5.44 -42.76
C ILE A 414 -41.56 6.93 -42.41
N SER A 415 -41.14 7.33 -41.21
CA SER A 415 -41.16 8.72 -40.75
C SER A 415 -40.25 9.62 -41.59
N ARG A 416 -39.02 9.19 -41.89
CA ARG A 416 -38.12 9.92 -42.81
C ARG A 416 -38.69 10.01 -44.22
N CYS A 417 -39.26 8.93 -44.73
CA CYS A 417 -39.89 8.91 -46.04
C CYS A 417 -41.10 9.86 -46.09
N ALA A 418 -41.95 9.83 -45.06
CA ALA A 418 -43.10 10.73 -44.94
C ALA A 418 -42.66 12.20 -44.83
N CYS A 419 -41.66 12.52 -44.02
CA CYS A 419 -41.10 13.88 -43.93
C CYS A 419 -40.52 14.36 -45.26
N HIS A 420 -39.82 13.48 -46.00
CA HIS A 420 -39.27 13.85 -47.30
C HIS A 420 -40.37 14.06 -48.35
N CYS A 421 -41.38 13.19 -48.39
CA CYS A 421 -42.53 13.32 -49.29
C CYS A 421 -43.38 14.56 -48.99
N LEU A 422 -43.60 14.88 -47.71
CA LEU A 422 -44.34 16.07 -47.28
C LEU A 422 -43.58 17.37 -47.57
N CYS A 423 -42.25 17.40 -47.40
CA CYS A 423 -41.44 18.57 -47.73
C CYS A 423 -41.31 18.84 -49.24
N VAL A 424 -41.45 17.81 -50.09
CA VAL A 424 -41.44 17.97 -51.55
C VAL A 424 -42.77 18.53 -52.08
N HIS A 425 -43.88 18.34 -51.36
CA HIS A 425 -45.22 18.79 -51.79
C HIS A 425 -45.63 20.19 -51.27
N VAL A 426 -44.78 20.87 -50.51
CA VAL A 426 -45.05 22.24 -49.99
C VAL A 426 -44.24 23.32 -50.71
N ARG A 427 -43.53 22.97 -51.79
CA ARG A 427 -42.94 23.95 -52.74
C ARG A 427 -43.72 23.98 -54.05
N THR A 428 -44.96 24.48 -53.97
CA THR A 428 -45.72 25.07 -55.08
C THR A 428 -46.34 26.33 -54.53
#